data_AF-A0A946EG44-F1
#
_entry.id   AF-A0A946EG44-F1
#
_cell.length_a   1.000
_cell.length_b   1.000
_cell.length_c   1.000
_cell.angle_alpha   90.00
_cell.angle_beta   90.00
_cell.angle_gamma   90.00
#
_symmetry.space_group_name_H-M   'P 1'
#
loop_
_entity.id
_entity.type
_entity.pdbx_description
1 polymer ?
#
loop_
_entity_poly.entity_id
_entity_poly.type
_entity_poly.pdbx_seq_one_letter_code
_entity_poly.pdbx_strand_id
1 'polypeptide(L)'
;TIQLSYAIGVAKPLSIYADTFGTSAIAPDVIERAIALCLDLSPRGIREHLGLNKPIYQRTAAYGHFGRAPEADGGFSWEKTDLVEALQNAI
;
A
#
# COMPACT_ATOMS: atom_id res chain seq x y z
N THR A 1 -10.99 -0.16 -4.82
CA THR A 1 -9.85 0.51 -5.46
C THR A 1 -9.33 1.62 -4.57
N ILE A 2 -8.01 1.83 -4.57
CA ILE A 2 -7.35 2.95 -3.89
C ILE A 2 -6.68 3.84 -4.93
N GLN A 3 -6.74 5.15 -4.73
CA GLN A 3 -6.01 6.13 -5.53
C GLN A 3 -5.18 7.06 -4.63
N LEU A 4 -3.99 7.42 -5.10
CA LEU A 4 -3.06 8.31 -4.41
C LEU A 4 -2.60 9.41 -5.37
N SER A 5 -2.43 10.63 -4.87
CA SER A 5 -1.87 11.75 -5.65
C SER A 5 -0.73 12.41 -4.91
N TYR A 6 0.29 12.88 -5.65
CA TYR A 6 1.48 13.54 -5.11
C TYR A 6 1.83 14.77 -5.94
N ALA A 7 2.40 15.79 -5.30
CA ALA A 7 3.09 16.89 -5.97
C ALA A 7 4.61 16.68 -5.88
N ILE A 8 5.33 17.02 -6.95
CA ILE A 8 6.80 16.98 -6.93
C ILE A 8 7.31 17.88 -5.80
N GLY A 9 8.20 17.34 -4.97
CA GLY A 9 8.76 18.03 -3.81
C GLY A 9 7.91 17.95 -2.54
N VAL A 10 6.72 17.35 -2.57
CA VAL A 10 5.87 17.13 -1.40
C VAL A 10 5.95 15.66 -0.97
N ALA A 11 6.35 15.41 0.27
CA ALA A 11 6.59 14.05 0.76
C ALA A 11 5.32 13.26 1.03
N LYS A 12 4.26 13.89 1.55
CA LYS A 12 2.99 13.23 1.86
C LYS A 12 2.05 13.29 0.64
N PRO A 13 1.15 12.32 0.46
CA PRO A 13 0.15 12.39 -0.61
C PRO A 13 -0.75 13.61 -0.42
N LEU A 14 -1.17 14.23 -1.53
CA LEU A 14 -2.19 15.29 -1.52
C LEU A 14 -3.58 14.72 -1.23
N SER A 15 -3.84 13.51 -1.70
CA SER A 15 -5.08 12.79 -1.43
C SER A 15 -4.87 11.28 -1.38
N ILE A 16 -5.72 10.64 -0.58
CA ILE A 16 -5.98 9.20 -0.57
C ILE A 16 -7.47 9.07 -0.85
N TYR A 17 -7.84 8.25 -1.82
CA TYR A 17 -9.23 8.00 -2.17
C TYR A 17 -9.52 6.50 -2.18
N ALA A 18 -10.63 6.10 -1.58
CA ALA A 18 -11.10 4.72 -1.57
C ALA A 18 -12.46 4.57 -2.25
N ASP A 19 -12.58 3.58 -3.12
CA ASP A 19 -13.85 3.11 -3.68
C ASP A 19 -14.04 1.64 -3.35
N THR A 20 -15.14 1.31 -2.69
CA THR A 20 -15.47 -0.06 -2.25
C THR A 20 -16.48 -0.72 -3.19
N PHE A 21 -16.94 -0.03 -4.24
CA PHE A 21 -17.93 -0.51 -5.21
C PHE A 21 -19.21 -1.06 -4.54
N GLY A 22 -19.62 -0.48 -3.41
CA GLY A 22 -20.82 -0.87 -2.66
C GLY A 22 -20.68 -2.15 -1.83
N THR A 23 -19.48 -2.70 -1.67
CA THR A 23 -19.25 -3.94 -0.90
C THR A 23 -18.94 -3.71 0.59
N SER A 24 -18.67 -2.46 0.97
CA SER A 24 -18.27 -2.11 2.33
C SER A 24 -19.47 -1.74 3.21
N ALA A 25 -19.42 -2.15 4.47
CA ALA A 25 -20.34 -1.69 5.51
C ALA A 25 -19.91 -0.35 6.15
N ILE A 26 -18.65 0.07 5.94
CA ILE A 26 -18.07 1.30 6.47
C ILE A 26 -17.91 2.36 5.37
N ALA A 27 -17.97 3.63 5.78
CA ALA A 27 -17.82 4.76 4.88
C ALA A 27 -16.38 4.85 4.32
N PRO A 28 -16.20 5.22 3.03
CA PRO A 28 -14.87 5.28 2.42
C PRO A 28 -13.88 6.21 3.11
N ASP A 29 -14.33 7.33 3.68
CA ASP A 29 -13.47 8.29 4.39
C ASP A 29 -12.84 7.68 5.65
N VAL A 30 -13.52 6.72 6.30
CA VAL A 30 -12.97 5.96 7.42
C VAL A 30 -11.82 5.07 6.95
N ILE A 31 -11.98 4.42 5.80
CA ILE A 31 -10.92 3.59 5.17
C ILE A 31 -9.72 4.45 4.80
N GLU A 32 -9.94 5.61 4.18
CA GLU A 32 -8.89 6.56 3.81
C GLU A 32 -8.07 7.01 5.03
N ARG A 33 -8.75 7.34 6.13
CA ARG A 33 -8.12 7.71 7.40
C ARG A 33 -7.35 6.56 8.04
N ALA A 34 -7.92 5.35 8.06
CA ALA A 34 -7.25 4.17 8.59
C ALA A 34 -5.94 3.89 7.82
N ILE A 35 -5.97 3.95 6.49
CA ILE A 35 -4.77 3.80 5.65
C ILE A 35 -3.71 4.83 6.02
N ALA A 36 -4.08 6.10 6.18
CA ALA A 36 -3.17 7.19 6.54
C ALA A 36 -2.53 7.01 7.94
N LEU A 37 -3.22 6.33 8.86
CA LEU A 37 -2.73 6.03 10.21
C LEU A 37 -1.80 4.81 10.24
N CYS A 38 -2.10 3.78 9.45
CA CYS A 38 -1.41 2.50 9.51
C CYS A 38 -0.11 2.47 8.68
N LEU A 39 0.02 3.31 7.66
CA LEU A 39 1.16 3.28 6.74
C LEU A 39 1.66 4.70 6.43
N ASP A 40 2.97 4.90 6.55
CA ASP A 40 3.59 6.11 6.00
C ASP A 40 3.64 6.02 4.47
N LEU A 41 2.66 6.64 3.82
CA LEU A 41 2.56 6.74 2.38
C LEU A 41 3.51 7.77 1.75
N SER A 42 4.50 8.30 2.47
CA SER A 42 5.57 9.04 1.82
C SER A 42 6.39 8.12 0.90
N PRO A 43 7.03 8.61 -0.19
CA PRO A 43 7.90 7.77 -1.03
C PRO A 43 9.00 7.05 -0.22
N ARG A 44 9.50 7.70 0.83
CA ARG A 44 10.45 7.10 1.77
C ARG A 44 9.78 5.99 2.61
N GLY A 45 8.63 6.27 3.20
CA GLY A 45 7.88 5.33 4.03
C GLY A 45 7.49 4.06 3.26
N ILE A 46 6.98 4.21 2.03
CA ILE A 46 6.69 3.07 1.13
C ILE A 46 7.95 2.24 0.88
N ARG A 47 9.06 2.88 0.52
CA ARG A 47 10.34 2.20 0.25
C ARG A 47 10.86 1.44 1.47
N GLU A 48 10.79 2.05 2.65
CA GLU A 48 11.29 1.46 3.90
C GLU A 48 10.39 0.32 4.37
N HIS A 49 9.07 0.54 4.41
CA HIS A 49 8.10 -0.47 4.84
C HIS A 49 8.15 -1.72 3.95
N LEU A 50 8.18 -1.54 2.63
CA LEU A 50 8.24 -2.65 1.67
C LEU A 50 9.66 -3.17 1.43
N GLY A 51 10.70 -2.56 2.01
CA GLY A 51 12.09 -2.98 1.84
C GLY A 51 12.58 -2.95 0.39
N LEU A 52 12.17 -1.94 -0.38
CA LEU A 52 12.35 -1.90 -1.84
C LEU A 52 13.78 -1.59 -2.30
N ASN A 53 14.70 -1.20 -1.41
CA ASN A 53 16.09 -0.94 -1.80
C ASN A 53 16.91 -2.25 -1.96
N LYS A 54 16.45 -3.14 -2.85
CA LYS A 54 17.00 -4.48 -3.08
C LYS A 54 16.85 -4.90 -4.55
N PRO A 55 17.71 -5.80 -5.08
CA PRO A 55 17.63 -6.27 -6.46
C PRO A 55 16.54 -7.35 -6.66
N ILE A 56 15.28 -7.03 -6.38
CA ILE A 56 14.14 -7.98 -6.40
C ILE A 56 13.24 -7.87 -7.65
N TYR A 57 13.59 -7.01 -8.61
CA TYR A 57 12.66 -6.57 -9.66
C TYR A 57 12.62 -7.44 -10.92
N GLN A 58 13.71 -8.12 -11.28
CA GLN A 58 13.80 -8.86 -12.55
C GLN A 58 12.68 -9.89 -12.71
N ARG A 59 12.31 -10.59 -11.63
CA ARG A 59 11.23 -11.60 -11.63
C ARG A 59 9.84 -11.02 -11.85
N THR A 60 9.67 -9.72 -11.69
CA THR A 60 8.39 -9.00 -11.85
C THR A 60 8.16 -8.55 -13.29
N ALA A 61 9.19 -8.56 -14.14
CA ALA A 61 9.14 -8.08 -15.52
C ALA A 61 8.34 -8.98 -16.48
N ALA A 62 7.90 -10.16 -16.02
CA ALA A 62 7.05 -11.07 -16.76
C ALA A 62 5.99 -11.68 -15.83
N TYR A 63 4.85 -12.06 -16.41
CA TYR A 63 3.72 -12.69 -15.72
C TYR A 63 3.07 -11.83 -14.62
N GLY A 64 3.29 -10.51 -14.64
CA GLY A 64 2.64 -9.55 -13.76
C GLY A 64 3.37 -9.28 -12.43
N HIS A 65 3.10 -8.10 -11.88
CA HIS A 65 3.67 -7.63 -10.62
C HIS A 65 2.84 -8.04 -9.39
N PHE A 66 1.56 -8.37 -9.57
CA PHE A 66 0.60 -8.61 -8.50
C PHE A 66 0.03 -10.03 -8.52
N GLY A 67 -0.48 -10.50 -7.38
CA GLY A 67 -1.11 -11.81 -7.22
C GLY A 67 -0.13 -12.97 -7.04
N ARG A 68 1.10 -12.68 -6.60
CA ARG A 68 2.18 -13.67 -6.43
C ARG A 68 2.63 -13.66 -4.97
N ALA A 69 2.83 -14.83 -4.38
CA ALA A 69 3.17 -14.92 -2.96
C ALA A 69 4.48 -14.16 -2.62
N PRO A 70 4.54 -13.47 -1.47
CA PRO A 70 5.76 -12.80 -1.01
C PRO A 70 6.88 -13.81 -0.75
N GLU A 71 8.11 -13.43 -1.08
CA GLU A 71 9.29 -14.27 -0.96
C GLU A 71 10.21 -13.79 0.18
N ALA A 72 11.02 -14.71 0.72
CA ALA A 72 11.86 -14.46 1.90
C ALA A 72 12.94 -13.38 1.67
N ASP A 73 13.37 -13.18 0.43
CA ASP A 73 14.35 -12.15 0.06
C ASP A 73 13.74 -10.73 -0.04
N GLY A 74 12.42 -10.63 0.06
CA GLY A 74 11.65 -9.39 -0.10
C GLY A 74 10.98 -9.26 -1.46
N GLY A 75 11.12 -10.24 -2.36
CA GLY A 75 10.32 -10.31 -3.59
C GLY A 75 8.83 -10.25 -3.28
N PHE A 76 8.08 -9.46 -4.05
CA PHE A 76 6.64 -9.25 -3.87
C PHE A 76 6.25 -8.84 -2.44
N SER A 77 7.07 -8.05 -1.74
CA SER A 77 6.77 -7.62 -0.37
C SER A 77 5.44 -6.88 -0.23
N TRP A 78 4.93 -6.27 -1.30
CA TRP A 78 3.61 -5.63 -1.37
C TRP A 78 2.42 -6.61 -1.39
N GLU A 79 2.67 -7.91 -1.55
CA GLU A 79 1.64 -8.96 -1.50
C GLU A 79 1.44 -9.51 -0.08
N LYS A 80 2.21 -9.00 0.91
CA LYS A 80 2.00 -9.31 2.32
C LYS A 80 0.70 -8.67 2.81
N THR A 81 0.05 -9.35 3.75
CA THR A 81 -1.18 -8.88 4.42
C THR A 81 -0.91 -8.60 5.91
N ASP A 82 0.28 -8.11 6.23
CA ASP A 82 0.75 -7.83 7.59
C ASP A 82 0.13 -6.57 8.22
N LEU A 83 -0.59 -5.77 7.43
CA LEU A 83 -1.32 -4.59 7.91
C LEU A 83 -2.78 -4.87 8.30
N VAL A 84 -3.29 -6.10 8.16
CA VAL A 84 -4.72 -6.40 8.40
C VAL A 84 -5.17 -6.03 9.81
N GLU A 85 -4.42 -6.44 10.83
CA GLU A 85 -4.75 -6.15 12.23
C GLU A 85 -4.69 -4.65 12.52
N ALA A 86 -3.66 -3.96 12.03
CA ALA A 86 -3.52 -2.52 12.20
C ALA A 86 -4.70 -1.75 11.57
N LEU A 87 -5.14 -2.16 10.38
CA LEU A 87 -6.28 -1.56 9.69
C LEU A 87 -7.60 -1.83 10.42
N GLN A 88 -7.82 -3.05 10.92
CA GLN A 88 -9.01 -3.39 11.69
C GLN A 88 -9.12 -2.57 12.98
N ASN A 89 -7.99 -2.28 13.64
CA ASN A 89 -7.96 -1.47 14.85
C ASN A 89 -8.11 0.04 14.60
N ALA A 90 -7.96 0.50 13.35
CA ALA A 90 -8.00 1.91 12.98
C ALA A 90 -9.34 2.37 12.37
N ILE A 91 -10.30 1.45 12.23
CA ILE A 91 -11.67 1.67 11.72
C ILE A 91 -12.64 1.67 12.90
#